data_AF-A0A3A9AV10-F1
#
_entry.id   AF-A0A3A9AV10-F1
#
_cell.length_a   1.000
_cell.length_b   1.000
_cell.length_c   1.000
_cell.angle_alpha   90.00
_cell.angle_beta   90.00
_cell.angle_gamma   90.00
#
_symmetry.space_group_name_H-M   'P 1'
#
loop_
_entity.id
_entity.type
_entity.pdbx_description
1 polymer ?
#
loop_
_entity_poly.entity_id
_entity_poly.type
_entity_poly.pdbx_seq_one_letter_code
_entity_poly.pdbx_strand_id
1 'polypeptide(L)'
;MPIEEEQLQLVDTTIFKRDRENIKYYKRLCVQELEWCRKNSEVICNKANVLYKKYISKEPFTGRNRCLNFPKLELECKKYNSKIKRGTD
;
A
#
# COMPACT_ATOMS: atom_id res chain seq x y z
N MET A 1 4.20 -3.69 -0.94
CA MET A 1 4.57 -3.75 -2.36
C MET A 1 5.13 -2.39 -2.74
N PRO A 2 6.19 -2.30 -3.55
CA PRO A 2 6.74 -1.03 -4.00
C PRO A 2 5.89 -0.42 -5.13
N ILE A 3 5.67 0.89 -5.07
CA ILE A 3 4.88 1.68 -6.03
C ILE A 3 5.40 3.13 -6.05
N GLU A 4 5.38 3.78 -7.21
CA GLU A 4 5.68 5.21 -7.37
C GLU A 4 4.39 6.05 -7.31
N GLU A 5 4.50 7.35 -6.96
CA GLU A 5 3.34 8.21 -6.70
C GLU A 5 2.45 8.40 -7.93
N GLU A 6 3.04 8.44 -9.13
CA GLU A 6 2.36 8.59 -10.41
C GLU A 6 1.41 7.42 -10.71
N GLN A 7 1.61 6.29 -10.03
CA GLN A 7 0.79 5.08 -10.18
C GLN A 7 -0.36 5.04 -9.18
N LEU A 8 -0.42 5.97 -8.23
CA LEU A 8 -1.44 6.00 -7.19
C LEU A 8 -2.70 6.71 -7.68
N GLN A 9 -3.85 6.08 -7.45
CA GLN A 9 -5.16 6.73 -7.58
C GLN A 9 -5.77 6.91 -6.19
N LEU A 10 -6.03 8.16 -5.82
CA LEU A 10 -6.68 8.47 -4.54
C LEU A 10 -8.14 8.01 -4.56
N VAL A 11 -8.57 7.41 -3.45
CA VAL A 11 -9.97 7.05 -3.23
C VAL A 11 -10.71 8.29 -2.74
N ASP A 12 -11.71 8.76 -3.50
CA ASP A 12 -12.58 9.85 -3.06
C ASP A 12 -13.61 9.37 -2.04
N THR A 13 -13.45 9.83 -0.80
CA THR A 13 -14.33 9.51 0.32
C THR A 13 -15.43 10.56 0.56
N THR A 14 -15.52 11.60 -0.27
CA THR A 14 -16.51 12.66 -0.14
C THR A 14 -17.92 12.12 -0.37
N ILE A 15 -18.82 12.27 0.61
CA ILE A 15 -20.20 11.77 0.49
C ILE A 15 -21.05 12.83 -0.21
N PHE A 16 -21.60 12.49 -1.38
CA PHE A 16 -22.52 13.37 -2.11
C PHE A 16 -23.97 12.98 -1.84
N LYS A 17 -24.89 13.97 -1.91
CA LYS A 17 -26.34 13.74 -1.69
C LYS A 17 -26.91 12.69 -2.65
N ARG A 18 -26.43 12.68 -3.90
CA ARG A 18 -26.83 11.79 -4.99
C ARG A 18 -26.23 10.38 -4.92
N ASP A 19 -25.31 10.13 -3.98
CA ASP A 19 -24.73 8.80 -3.83
C ASP A 19 -25.81 7.79 -3.41
N ARG A 20 -25.69 6.56 -3.92
CA ARG A 20 -26.51 5.43 -3.44
C ARG A 20 -26.11 5.10 -2.00
N GLU A 21 -27.05 4.60 -1.19
CA GLU A 21 -26.81 4.33 0.23
C GLU A 21 -25.63 3.39 0.49
N ASN A 22 -25.43 2.37 -0.36
CA ASN A 22 -24.28 1.46 -0.25
C ASN A 22 -22.94 2.19 -0.48
N ILE A 23 -22.90 3.18 -1.38
CA ILE A 23 -21.71 4.00 -1.63
C ILE A 23 -21.44 4.93 -0.45
N LYS A 24 -22.49 5.55 0.10
CA LYS A 24 -22.37 6.37 1.33
C LYS A 24 -21.82 5.55 2.49
N TYR A 25 -22.34 4.34 2.68
CA TYR A 25 -21.87 3.41 3.70
C TYR A 25 -20.40 3.07 3.52
N TYR A 26 -20.00 2.66 2.31
CA TYR A 26 -18.60 2.35 2.00
C TYR A 26 -17.66 3.54 2.28
N LYS A 27 -18.03 4.75 1.84
CA LYS A 27 -17.24 5.96 2.09
C LYS A 27 -17.09 6.26 3.58
N ARG A 28 -18.14 6.09 4.38
CA ARG A 28 -18.07 6.23 5.85
C ARG A 28 -17.10 5.24 6.47
N LEU A 29 -17.15 3.98 6.03
CA LEU A 29 -16.24 2.93 6.50
C LEU A 29 -14.79 3.30 6.19
N CYS A 30 -14.48 3.72 4.95
CA CYS A 30 -13.13 4.14 4.59
C CYS A 30 -12.60 5.29 5.46
N VAL A 31 -13.44 6.27 5.80
CA VAL A 31 -13.04 7.38 6.68
C VAL A 31 -12.72 6.87 8.09
N GLN A 32 -13.55 5.99 8.65
CA GLN A 32 -13.31 5.40 9.97
C GLN A 32 -12.03 4.56 10.02
N GLU A 33 -11.80 3.74 8.98
CA GLU A 33 -10.57 2.95 8.84
C GLU A 33 -9.35 3.85 8.69
N LEU A 34 -9.45 4.92 7.90
CA LEU A 34 -8.37 5.90 7.72
C LEU A 34 -8.02 6.62 9.02
N GLU A 35 -9.02 7.03 9.81
CA GLU A 35 -8.81 7.62 11.13
C GLU A 35 -8.10 6.65 12.08
N TRP A 36 -8.50 5.38 12.08
CA TRP A 36 -7.84 4.36 12.88
C TRP A 36 -6.38 4.16 12.43
N CYS A 37 -6.13 4.07 11.12
CA CYS A 37 -4.79 3.95 10.56
C CYS A 37 -3.91 5.15 10.93
N ARG A 38 -4.44 6.38 10.91
CA ARG A 38 -3.72 7.59 11.32
C ARG A 38 -3.33 7.54 12.80
N LYS A 39 -4.27 7.19 13.68
CA LYS A 39 -4.04 7.04 15.13
C LYS A 39 -3.01 5.95 15.46
N ASN A 40 -2.91 4.91 14.64
CA ASN A 40 -2.02 3.77 14.84
C ASN A 40 -0.82 3.76 13.86
N SER A 41 -0.55 4.88 13.20
CA SER A 41 0.41 4.97 12.10
C SER A 41 1.81 4.52 12.51
N GLU A 42 2.28 4.92 13.70
CA GLU A 42 3.57 4.49 14.25
C GLU A 42 3.66 2.96 14.36
N VAL A 43 2.64 2.30 14.93
CA VAL A 43 2.60 0.85 15.10
C VAL A 43 2.61 0.15 13.74
N ILE A 44 1.86 0.66 12.78
CA ILE A 44 1.80 0.12 11.42
C ILE A 44 3.17 0.22 10.74
N CYS A 45 3.78 1.42 10.77
CA CYS A 45 5.09 1.67 10.19
C CYS A 45 6.18 0.81 10.84
N ASN A 46 6.19 0.73 12.17
CA ASN A 46 7.17 -0.09 12.90
C ASN A 46 7.03 -1.58 12.55
N LYS A 47 5.81 -2.11 12.50
CA LYS A 47 5.56 -3.50 12.07
C LYS A 47 6.04 -3.76 10.64
N ALA A 48 5.75 -2.85 9.71
CA ALA A 48 6.19 -2.96 8.32
C ALA A 48 7.72 -2.96 8.22
N ASN A 49 8.39 -2.03 8.91
CA ASN A 49 9.85 -1.90 8.92
C ASN A 49 10.55 -3.13 9.53
N VAL A 50 10.05 -3.63 10.66
CA VAL A 50 10.59 -4.84 11.30
C VAL A 50 10.41 -6.05 10.40
N LEU A 51 9.23 -6.23 9.80
CA LEU A 51 8.96 -7.33 8.88
C LEU A 51 9.88 -7.28 7.66
N TYR A 52 10.03 -6.11 7.05
CA TYR A 52 10.90 -5.91 5.90
C TYR A 52 12.36 -6.28 6.25
N LYS A 53 12.91 -5.71 7.33
CA LYS A 53 14.28 -6.01 7.79
C LYS A 53 14.48 -7.51 8.02
N LYS A 54 13.55 -8.16 8.72
CA LYS A 54 13.59 -9.61 8.99
C LYS A 54 13.52 -10.45 7.71
N TYR A 55 12.74 -10.02 6.72
CA TYR A 55 12.66 -10.71 5.45
C TYR A 55 13.99 -10.61 4.69
N ILE A 56 14.57 -9.41 4.61
CA ILE A 56 15.81 -9.11 3.88
C ILE A 56 17.04 -9.74 4.55
N SER A 57 17.10 -9.81 5.89
CA SER A 57 18.21 -10.43 6.62
C SER A 57 18.31 -11.96 6.43
N LYS A 58 17.34 -12.57 5.73
CA LYS A 58 17.21 -14.03 5.52
C LYS A 58 17.04 -14.82 6.82
N GLU A 59 16.80 -14.16 7.94
CA GLU A 59 16.51 -14.83 9.20
C GLU A 59 15.23 -15.69 9.09
N PRO A 60 15.20 -16.87 9.73
CA PRO A 60 14.01 -17.70 9.74
C PRO A 60 12.91 -17.05 10.57
N PHE A 61 11.69 -17.03 10.03
CA PHE A 61 10.49 -16.69 10.79
C PHE A 61 9.28 -17.41 10.22
N THR A 62 8.35 -17.77 11.11
CA THR A 62 7.15 -18.59 10.81
C THR A 62 6.21 -17.98 9.77
N GLY A 63 6.32 -16.68 9.51
CA GLY A 63 5.53 -15.95 8.52
C GLY A 63 6.14 -15.88 7.12
N ARG A 64 7.39 -16.33 6.90
CA ARG A 64 8.14 -16.03 5.67
C ARG A 64 7.41 -16.46 4.40
N ASN A 65 6.83 -17.65 4.38
CA ASN A 65 6.13 -18.19 3.22
C ASN A 65 4.80 -17.47 2.90
N ARG A 66 4.29 -16.66 3.84
CA ARG A 66 3.11 -15.81 3.64
C ARG A 66 3.48 -14.40 3.16
N CYS A 67 4.76 -14.03 3.22
CA CYS A 67 5.22 -12.74 2.76
C CYS A 67 5.42 -12.75 1.25
N LEU A 68 5.18 -11.59 0.64
CA LEU A 68 5.60 -11.34 -0.73
C LEU A 68 7.13 -11.30 -0.82
N ASN A 69 7.67 -11.68 -1.98
CA ASN A 69 9.10 -11.55 -2.23
C ASN A 69 9.47 -10.09 -2.49
N PHE A 70 9.84 -9.36 -1.43
CA PHE A 70 10.11 -7.92 -1.52
C PHE A 70 11.21 -7.56 -2.52
N PRO A 71 12.40 -8.20 -2.53
CA PRO A 71 13.44 -7.89 -3.52
C PRO A 71 12.98 -8.09 -4.96
N LYS A 72 12.23 -9.16 -5.23
CA LYS A 72 11.69 -9.42 -6.58
C LYS A 72 10.71 -8.32 -6.99
N LEU A 73 9.81 -7.92 -6.11
CA LEU A 73 8.84 -6.86 -6.40
C LEU A 73 9.51 -5.50 -6.62
N GLU A 74 10.55 -5.17 -5.85
CA GLU A 74 11.33 -3.93 -6.03
C GLU A 74 12.04 -3.89 -7.38
N LEU A 75 12.62 -5.03 -7.80
CA LEU A 75 13.23 -5.15 -9.12
C LEU A 75 12.21 -4.96 -10.25
N GLU A 76 11.04 -5.60 -10.16
CA GLU A 76 10.00 -5.47 -11.19
C GLU A 76 9.39 -4.06 -11.21
N CYS A 77 9.22 -3.41 -10.06
CA CYS A 77 8.79 -2.02 -9.97
C CYS A 77 9.77 -1.08 -10.69
N LYS A 78 11.08 -1.22 -10.42
CA LYS A 78 12.12 -0.46 -11.13
C LYS A 78 12.08 -0.67 -12.65
N LYS A 79 11.89 -1.92 -13.11
CA LYS A 79 11.79 -2.22 -14.55
C LYS A 79 10.58 -1.57 -15.19
N TYR A 80 9.42 -1.62 -14.51
CA TYR A 80 8.18 -1.01 -14.99
C TYR A 80 8.35 0.50 -15.15
N ASN A 81 8.85 1.19 -14.12
CA ASN A 81 9.05 2.64 -14.15
C ASN A 81 10.11 3.07 -15.16
N SER A 82 11.15 2.25 -15.37
CA SER A 82 12.17 2.50 -16.41
C SER A 82 11.60 2.43 -17.83
N LYS A 83 10.58 1.59 -18.07
CA LYS A 83 9.93 1.49 -19.39
C LYS A 83 9.00 2.67 -19.65
N ILE A 84 8.25 3.11 -18.64
CA ILE A 84 7.39 4.29 -18.75
C ILE A 84 8.23 5.51 -19.13
N LYS A 85 9.35 5.74 -18.44
CA LYS A 85 10.23 6.89 -18.68
C LYS A 85 10.81 6.93 -20.10
N ARG A 86 11.07 5.78 -20.72
CA ARG A 86 11.57 5.67 -22.11
C ARG A 86 10.50 5.88 -23.19
N GLY A 87 9.21 5.76 -22.85
CA GLY A 87 8.11 5.97 -23.79
C GLY A 87 7.62 7.42 -23.86
N THR A 88 8.21 8.30 -23.04
CA THR A 88 7.92 9.73 -22.96
C THR A 88 8.99 10.60 -23.65
N ASP A 89 9.98 9.98 -24.31
CA ASP A 89 10.97 10.63 -25.17
C ASP A 89 10.56 10.56 -26.66
#